data_AF-A0A955IXK5-F1
#
_entry.id   AF-A0A955IXK5-F1
#
_cell.length_a   1.000
_cell.length_b   1.000
_cell.length_c   1.000
_cell.angle_alpha   90.00
_cell.angle_beta   90.00
_cell.angle_gamma   90.00
#
_symmetry.space_group_name_H-M   'P 1'
#
loop_
_entity.id
_entity.type
_entity.pdbx_description
1 polymer ?
#
loop_
_entity_poly.entity_id
_entity_poly.type
_entity_poly.pdbx_seq_one_letter_code
_entity_poly.pdbx_strand_id
1 'polypeptide(L)'
;MPSIEKQCVLCGESCAGQPRIKNEKGQYAHRACAEAKQAAKAKPEPVDPDLAALGFDDDGFGDMNDLLPDAPSEPQQPAMRAACPSCGNALAQGAVVCMGCGYNTASGKALKTKAKDKAAAGAGTALVSGVAGKAGGASLNIFMPVVGALVAGVIGATVWAAIGFFTGFELGILAWGIGGLVGVGALIGARGDGNLWVGCVAAVIAVGSILGGKYVMVSMFLNDSFTSGIVNAASNGLDDMELEQADASWVQSDMAWTIVEQREADGETIAWPDGIDPYDEEGDGAYWPEDFPKDIQDEVLAEWDALSPSEQQDRIETQQRIYEEFANNLRDAFGGAMMKEGFIATFGIFDLVWLFFALATAYGIGAQED
;
A
#
# COMPACT_ATOMS: atom_id res chain seq x y z
N MET A 1 -15.40 -35.87 -36.65
CA MET A 1 -14.40 -35.79 -35.56
C MET A 1 -15.10 -36.27 -34.30
N PRO A 2 -14.57 -37.29 -33.59
CA PRO A 2 -15.15 -37.70 -32.31
C PRO A 2 -15.13 -36.51 -31.35
N SER A 3 -16.26 -36.16 -30.76
CA SER A 3 -16.31 -35.13 -29.73
C SER A 3 -15.50 -35.62 -28.54
N ILE A 4 -14.42 -34.92 -28.18
CA ILE A 4 -13.65 -35.22 -26.98
C ILE A 4 -14.60 -35.03 -25.79
N GLU A 5 -15.02 -36.14 -25.19
CA GLU A 5 -15.85 -36.11 -24.00
C GLU A 5 -15.05 -35.49 -22.85
N LYS A 6 -15.62 -34.45 -22.25
CA LYS A 6 -15.02 -33.74 -21.14
C LYS A 6 -15.20 -34.58 -19.88
N GLN A 7 -14.10 -34.94 -19.21
CA GLN A 7 -14.12 -35.68 -17.95
C GLN A 7 -14.24 -34.74 -16.76
N CYS A 8 -14.91 -35.21 -15.71
CA CYS A 8 -15.03 -34.53 -14.43
C CYS A 8 -13.69 -34.59 -13.71
N VAL A 9 -13.11 -33.45 -13.33
CA VAL A 9 -11.82 -33.42 -12.61
C VAL A 9 -11.88 -33.98 -11.19
N LEU A 10 -13.07 -34.21 -10.63
CA LEU A 10 -13.23 -34.71 -9.27
C LEU A 10 -13.41 -36.22 -9.19
N CYS A 11 -14.08 -36.84 -10.17
CA CYS A 11 -14.36 -38.28 -10.18
C CYS A 11 -13.84 -39.03 -11.41
N GLY A 12 -13.32 -38.34 -12.44
CA GLY A 12 -12.82 -38.94 -13.68
C GLY A 12 -13.88 -39.38 -14.69
N GLU A 13 -15.16 -39.39 -14.33
CA GLU A 13 -16.25 -39.81 -15.21
C GLU A 13 -16.64 -38.73 -16.25
N SER A 14 -17.29 -39.14 -17.34
CA SER A 14 -17.75 -38.24 -18.40
C SER A 14 -18.78 -37.21 -17.89
N CYS A 15 -18.60 -35.94 -18.24
CA CYS A 15 -19.56 -34.86 -17.99
C CYS A 15 -20.70 -34.81 -19.05
N ALA A 16 -20.76 -35.76 -19.97
CA ALA A 16 -21.83 -35.85 -20.95
C ALA A 16 -23.17 -36.18 -20.25
N GLY A 17 -24.21 -35.38 -20.51
CA GLY A 17 -25.56 -35.62 -19.96
C GLY A 17 -25.76 -35.26 -18.49
N GLN A 18 -24.76 -34.72 -17.79
CA GLN A 18 -24.84 -34.34 -16.37
C GLN A 18 -24.69 -32.82 -16.17
N PRO A 19 -25.30 -32.21 -15.12
CA PRO A 19 -25.05 -30.83 -14.76
C PRO A 19 -23.57 -30.62 -14.40
N ARG A 20 -22.93 -29.64 -15.03
CA ARG A 20 -21.49 -29.39 -14.92
C ARG A 20 -21.18 -27.93 -14.59
N ILE A 21 -20.09 -27.73 -13.87
CA ILE A 21 -19.52 -26.42 -13.53
C ILE A 21 -18.13 -26.35 -14.16
N LYS A 22 -17.74 -25.18 -14.66
CA LYS A 22 -16.42 -24.94 -15.25
C LYS A 22 -15.62 -24.04 -14.29
N ASN A 23 -14.39 -24.43 -13.94
CA ASN A 23 -13.50 -23.58 -13.14
C ASN A 23 -12.78 -22.53 -14.03
N GLU A 24 -12.02 -21.63 -13.42
CA GLU A 24 -11.25 -20.59 -14.12
C GLU A 24 -10.20 -21.16 -15.08
N LYS A 25 -9.61 -22.32 -14.73
CA LYS A 25 -8.69 -23.10 -15.57
C LYS A 25 -9.39 -23.82 -16.75
N GLY A 26 -10.70 -23.65 -16.86
CA GLY A 26 -11.54 -24.18 -17.91
C GLY A 26 -11.83 -25.68 -17.88
N GLN A 27 -11.52 -26.32 -16.78
CA GLN A 27 -11.81 -27.72 -16.49
C GLN A 27 -13.27 -27.89 -16.04
N TYR A 28 -13.84 -29.08 -16.25
CA TYR A 28 -15.23 -29.38 -15.93
C TYR A 28 -15.32 -30.30 -14.72
N ALA A 29 -16.29 -30.06 -13.84
CA ALA A 29 -16.68 -30.98 -12.77
C ALA A 29 -18.20 -31.16 -12.78
N HIS A 30 -18.70 -32.33 -12.38
CA HIS A 30 -20.12 -32.48 -12.10
C HIS A 30 -20.50 -31.58 -10.94
N ARG A 31 -21.69 -30.97 -11.03
CA ARG A 31 -22.23 -30.12 -9.97
C ARG A 31 -22.29 -30.86 -8.63
N ALA A 32 -22.76 -32.11 -8.66
CA ALA A 32 -22.84 -32.96 -7.47
C ALA A 32 -21.47 -33.23 -6.83
N CYS A 33 -20.42 -33.47 -7.63
CA CYS A 33 -19.07 -33.67 -7.10
C CYS A 33 -18.51 -32.39 -6.47
N ALA A 34 -18.77 -31.22 -7.07
CA ALA A 34 -18.33 -29.94 -6.53
C ALA A 34 -19.02 -29.62 -5.20
N GLU A 35 -20.34 -29.83 -5.12
CA GLU A 35 -21.15 -29.63 -3.90
C GLU A 35 -20.74 -30.62 -2.80
N ALA A 36 -20.48 -31.89 -3.14
CA ALA A 36 -19.99 -32.89 -2.17
C ALA A 36 -18.61 -32.52 -1.61
N LYS A 37 -17.69 -32.01 -2.44
CA LYS A 37 -16.37 -31.55 -1.98
C LYS A 37 -16.47 -30.31 -1.08
N GLN A 38 -17.38 -29.39 -1.38
CA GLN A 38 -17.64 -28.23 -0.52
C GLN A 38 -18.25 -28.66 0.82
N ALA A 39 -19.20 -29.60 0.82
CA ALA A 39 -19.79 -30.14 2.04
C ALA A 39 -18.78 -30.91 2.90
N ALA A 40 -17.81 -31.61 2.28
CA ALA A 40 -16.73 -32.28 2.99
C ALA A 40 -15.78 -31.29 3.68
N LYS A 41 -15.45 -30.17 3.04
CA LYS A 41 -14.65 -29.09 3.66
C LYS A 41 -15.37 -28.37 4.81
N ALA A 42 -16.70 -28.30 4.76
CA ALA A 42 -17.51 -27.63 5.79
C ALA A 42 -17.73 -28.49 7.05
N LYS A 43 -17.38 -29.77 7.03
CA LYS A 43 -17.47 -30.62 8.22
C LYS A 43 -16.22 -30.39 9.06
N PRO A 44 -16.32 -29.84 10.28
CA PRO A 44 -15.16 -29.69 11.15
C PRO A 44 -14.52 -31.06 11.33
N GLU A 45 -13.20 -31.13 11.21
CA GLU A 45 -12.48 -32.38 11.44
C GLU A 45 -12.86 -32.95 12.80
N PRO A 46 -13.14 -34.26 12.88
CA PRO A 46 -13.40 -34.89 14.16
C PRO A 46 -12.17 -34.67 15.04
N VAL A 47 -12.35 -33.90 16.11
CA VAL A 47 -11.34 -33.68 17.15
C VAL A 47 -10.82 -35.05 17.58
N ASP A 48 -9.51 -35.21 17.57
CA ASP A 48 -8.83 -36.44 17.94
C ASP A 48 -9.34 -36.91 19.32
N PRO A 49 -9.93 -38.11 19.43
CA PRO A 49 -10.40 -38.64 20.71
C PRO A 49 -9.27 -38.78 21.75
N ASP A 50 -8.00 -38.86 21.35
CA ASP A 50 -6.87 -38.85 22.27
C ASP A 50 -6.58 -37.45 22.85
N LEU A 51 -6.96 -36.36 22.15
CA LEU A 51 -6.94 -35.01 22.72
C LEU A 51 -8.09 -34.78 23.71
N ALA A 52 -9.22 -35.46 23.52
CA ALA A 52 -10.34 -35.42 24.48
C ALA A 52 -10.03 -36.18 25.79
N ALA A 53 -9.10 -37.14 25.76
CA ALA A 53 -8.63 -37.86 26.95
C ALA A 53 -7.66 -37.05 27.83
N LEU A 54 -7.15 -35.91 27.35
CA LEU A 54 -6.26 -35.04 28.12
C LEU A 54 -6.97 -34.17 29.17
N GLY A 55 -8.29 -34.33 29.37
CA GLY A 55 -8.97 -33.77 30.54
C GLY A 55 -8.94 -32.23 30.60
N PHE A 56 -9.07 -31.56 29.45
CA PHE A 56 -9.36 -30.14 29.42
C PHE A 56 -10.85 -29.94 29.73
N ASP A 57 -11.16 -30.04 31.02
CA ASP A 57 -12.45 -29.64 31.57
C ASP A 57 -12.65 -28.13 31.31
N ASP A 58 -13.71 -27.80 30.56
CA ASP A 58 -14.14 -26.48 30.05
C ASP A 58 -14.69 -25.55 31.16
N ASP A 59 -14.08 -25.60 32.34
CA ASP A 59 -14.48 -24.84 33.53
C ASP A 59 -13.28 -24.20 34.26
N GLY A 60 -12.13 -24.11 33.60
CA GLY A 60 -10.87 -23.67 34.21
C GLY A 60 -10.00 -22.69 33.43
N PHE A 61 -10.43 -22.12 32.30
CA PHE A 61 -9.73 -20.97 31.71
C PHE A 61 -10.06 -19.70 32.52
N GLY A 62 -9.52 -19.69 33.73
CA GLY A 62 -9.30 -18.50 34.52
C GLY A 62 -8.53 -17.49 33.69
N ASP A 63 -9.03 -16.26 33.80
CA ASP A 63 -8.43 -15.01 33.38
C ASP A 63 -6.92 -15.11 33.12
N MET A 64 -6.55 -14.94 31.85
CA MET A 64 -5.17 -14.91 31.37
C MET A 64 -4.30 -13.82 32.05
N ASN A 65 -4.88 -13.00 32.94
CA ASN A 65 -4.17 -12.08 33.83
C ASN A 65 -3.25 -12.76 34.85
N ASP A 66 -3.46 -14.03 35.23
CA ASP A 66 -2.74 -14.65 36.36
C ASP A 66 -1.36 -15.25 36.00
N LEU A 67 -0.97 -15.23 34.72
CA LEU A 67 0.33 -15.72 34.24
C LEU A 67 1.39 -14.61 34.06
N LEU A 68 1.07 -13.37 34.44
CA LEU A 68 2.06 -12.30 34.58
C LEU A 68 2.53 -12.25 36.04
N PRO A 69 3.77 -12.64 36.37
CA PRO A 69 4.27 -12.60 37.74
C PRO A 69 4.30 -11.15 38.22
N ASP A 70 3.49 -10.83 39.24
CA ASP A 70 3.46 -9.57 40.01
C ASP A 70 4.19 -8.39 39.33
N ALA A 71 3.73 -8.03 38.13
CA ALA A 71 4.11 -6.78 37.52
C ALA A 71 3.54 -5.70 38.45
N PRO A 72 4.35 -4.70 38.85
CA PRO A 72 3.90 -3.68 39.79
C PRO A 72 2.52 -3.15 39.38
N SER A 73 1.57 -3.35 40.29
CA SER A 73 0.17 -2.95 40.23
C SER A 73 -0.06 -1.70 39.38
N GLU A 74 -0.92 -1.86 38.37
CA GLU A 74 -1.41 -0.84 37.43
C GLU A 74 -0.30 -0.14 36.61
N PRO A 75 -0.28 -0.23 35.26
CA PRO A 75 0.27 0.86 34.49
C PRO A 75 -0.53 2.09 34.90
N GLN A 76 0.05 2.93 35.77
CA GLN A 76 -0.49 4.24 36.11
C GLN A 76 -1.01 4.82 34.81
N GLN A 77 -2.34 4.97 34.70
CA GLN A 77 -2.95 5.64 33.56
C GLN A 77 -2.07 6.85 33.28
N PRO A 78 -1.40 6.94 32.11
CA PRO A 78 -0.37 7.92 31.89
C PRO A 78 -0.98 9.26 32.23
N ALA A 79 -0.48 9.87 33.32
CA ALA A 79 -1.11 11.00 33.97
C ALA A 79 -1.58 11.97 32.89
N MET A 80 -2.89 12.28 32.89
CA MET A 80 -3.57 12.97 31.79
C MET A 80 -2.65 13.99 31.12
N ARG A 81 -2.29 13.73 29.86
CA ARG A 81 -1.38 14.58 29.10
C ARG A 81 -1.95 15.99 29.06
N ALA A 82 -1.20 16.98 29.56
CA ALA A 82 -1.62 18.37 29.50
C ALA A 82 -1.81 18.78 28.03
N ALA A 83 -3.00 19.30 27.69
CA ALA A 83 -3.24 19.87 26.38
C ALA A 83 -2.46 21.18 26.22
N CYS A 84 -1.94 21.44 25.03
CA CYS A 84 -1.26 22.68 24.71
C CYS A 84 -2.22 23.87 24.89
N PRO A 85 -1.89 24.88 25.71
CA PRO A 85 -2.79 26.02 25.98
C PRO A 85 -3.13 26.86 24.74
N SER A 86 -2.30 26.78 23.70
CA SER A 86 -2.46 27.59 22.49
C SER A 86 -3.28 26.91 21.39
N CYS A 87 -3.24 25.58 21.26
CA CYS A 87 -3.88 24.87 20.15
C CYS A 87 -4.66 23.61 20.55
N GLY A 88 -4.62 23.19 21.81
CA GLY A 88 -5.34 22.03 22.32
C GLY A 88 -4.69 20.66 22.05
N ASN A 89 -3.61 20.58 21.26
CA ASN A 89 -2.92 19.31 20.99
C ASN A 89 -2.28 18.74 22.26
N ALA A 90 -2.28 17.41 22.39
CA ALA A 90 -1.64 16.71 23.50
C ALA A 90 -0.12 16.99 23.54
N LEU A 91 0.41 17.28 24.72
CA LEU A 91 1.86 17.40 24.95
C LEU A 91 2.39 16.13 25.60
N ALA A 92 3.59 15.70 25.17
CA ALA A 92 4.33 14.67 25.89
C ALA A 92 4.73 15.19 27.28
N GLN A 93 4.84 14.28 28.27
CA GLN A 93 5.21 14.66 29.62
C GLN A 93 6.62 15.28 29.62
N GLY A 94 6.75 16.47 30.20
CA GLY A 94 8.01 17.24 30.17
C GLY A 94 8.31 17.98 28.86
N ALA A 95 7.41 17.97 27.86
CA ALA A 95 7.60 18.72 26.63
C ALA A 95 7.58 20.24 26.90
N VAL A 96 8.71 20.90 26.58
CA VAL A 96 8.88 22.36 26.72
C VAL A 96 8.25 23.10 25.53
N VAL A 97 8.06 22.45 24.38
CA VAL A 97 7.53 23.06 23.15
C VAL A 97 6.48 22.16 22.50
N CYS A 98 5.34 22.74 22.13
CA CYS A 98 4.32 22.08 21.32
C CYS A 98 4.78 21.96 19.87
N MET A 99 4.89 20.73 19.38
CA MET A 99 5.27 20.46 17.99
C MET A 99 4.20 20.88 16.98
N GLY A 100 2.92 20.98 17.40
CA GLY A 100 1.83 21.36 16.50
C GLY A 100 1.75 22.87 16.21
N CYS A 101 2.04 23.73 17.19
CA CYS A 101 1.89 25.18 17.03
C CYS A 101 3.09 26.02 17.48
N GLY A 102 4.17 25.40 17.95
CA GLY A 102 5.38 26.10 18.43
C GLY A 102 5.22 26.81 19.78
N TYR A 103 4.16 26.52 20.55
CA TYR A 103 3.95 27.10 21.88
C TYR A 103 4.93 26.53 22.90
N ASN A 104 5.70 27.38 23.57
CA ASN A 104 6.65 26.96 24.59
C ASN A 104 6.01 27.06 26.00
N THR A 105 5.89 25.93 26.69
CA THR A 105 5.21 25.79 27.99
C THR A 105 6.01 26.41 29.14
N ALA A 106 7.35 26.46 29.05
CA ALA A 106 8.18 27.11 30.05
C ALA A 106 8.08 28.65 29.99
N SER A 107 7.92 29.22 28.79
CA SER A 107 7.86 30.68 28.59
C SER A 107 6.44 31.24 28.45
N GLY A 108 5.43 30.37 28.26
CA GLY A 108 4.04 30.75 28.03
C GLY A 108 3.78 31.45 26.69
N LYS A 109 4.72 31.41 25.74
CA LYS A 109 4.67 32.15 24.47
C LYS A 109 4.94 31.24 23.27
N ALA A 110 4.32 31.55 22.13
CA ALA A 110 4.66 30.93 20.85
C ALA A 110 6.04 31.38 20.38
N LEU A 111 6.91 30.43 20.07
CA LEU A 111 8.23 30.71 19.52
C LEU A 111 8.05 31.28 18.11
N LYS A 112 8.44 32.55 17.93
CA LYS A 112 8.56 33.13 16.59
C LYS A 112 9.90 32.69 16.03
N THR A 113 9.89 31.70 15.14
CA THR A 113 11.06 31.46 14.29
C THR A 113 11.17 32.66 13.36
N LYS A 114 12.19 33.50 13.58
CA LYS A 114 12.63 34.40 12.52
C LYS A 114 13.19 33.52 11.43
N ALA A 115 12.41 33.29 10.38
CA ALA A 115 12.95 32.75 9.15
C ALA A 115 14.13 33.64 8.77
N LYS A 116 15.34 33.11 8.88
CA LYS A 116 16.52 33.77 8.34
C LYS A 116 16.30 33.74 6.84
N ASP A 117 15.99 34.89 6.24
CA ASP A 117 15.81 35.05 4.81
C ASP A 117 17.00 34.39 4.11
N LYS A 118 16.79 33.15 3.62
CA LYS A 118 17.75 32.49 2.76
C LYS A 118 17.65 33.25 1.45
N ALA A 119 18.65 34.08 1.19
CA ALA A 119 18.97 34.57 -0.14
C ALA A 119 19.22 33.35 -1.05
N ALA A 120 18.15 32.86 -1.67
CA ALA A 120 18.23 31.88 -2.74
C ALA A 120 18.28 32.65 -4.06
N ALA A 121 19.51 32.80 -4.56
CA ALA A 121 19.77 32.97 -5.97
C ALA A 121 19.33 31.71 -6.72
N GLY A 122 18.65 31.86 -7.86
CA GLY A 122 18.48 30.76 -8.82
C GLY A 122 17.12 30.71 -9.51
N ALA A 123 16.99 31.48 -10.59
CA ALA A 123 16.28 31.21 -11.84
C ALA A 123 15.02 30.32 -11.82
N GLY A 124 13.88 30.91 -12.19
CA GLY A 124 12.80 30.12 -12.82
C GLY A 124 11.34 30.50 -12.55
N THR A 125 10.99 31.74 -12.23
CA THR A 125 9.56 32.15 -12.19
C THR A 125 9.43 33.66 -12.39
N ALA A 126 9.80 34.12 -13.57
CA ALA A 126 9.48 35.47 -14.01
C ALA A 126 8.38 35.37 -15.06
N LEU A 127 7.10 35.52 -14.65
CA LEU A 127 6.00 35.93 -15.55
C LEU A 127 4.66 36.20 -14.86
N VAL A 128 4.60 36.81 -13.66
CA VAL A 128 3.38 37.56 -13.25
C VAL A 128 3.74 38.68 -12.27
N SER A 129 4.33 39.77 -12.75
CA SER A 129 4.44 41.02 -11.98
C SER A 129 4.44 42.18 -12.94
N GLY A 130 3.24 42.66 -13.28
CA GLY A 130 3.14 43.73 -14.26
C GLY A 130 1.74 44.19 -14.63
N VAL A 131 0.79 44.30 -13.71
CA VAL A 131 -0.37 45.21 -13.90
C VAL A 131 -0.75 45.85 -12.56
N ALA A 132 0.09 46.75 -12.06
CA ALA A 132 -0.32 47.69 -11.02
C ALA A 132 -1.06 48.88 -11.67
N GLY A 133 -2.26 48.60 -12.19
CA GLY A 133 -3.22 49.61 -12.63
C GLY A 133 -4.16 49.95 -11.47
N LYS A 134 -4.26 51.23 -11.12
CA LYS A 134 -5.20 51.76 -10.13
C LYS A 134 -6.65 51.38 -10.51
N ALA A 135 -7.24 50.41 -9.81
CA ALA A 135 -8.69 50.22 -9.75
C ALA A 135 -9.11 50.28 -8.28
N GLY A 136 -9.87 51.32 -7.93
CA GLY A 136 -10.40 51.50 -6.59
C GLY A 136 -11.55 50.54 -6.31
N GLY A 137 -11.57 49.99 -5.09
CA GLY A 137 -12.81 49.76 -4.35
C GLY A 137 -13.64 48.51 -4.64
N ALA A 138 -13.22 47.59 -5.49
CA ALA A 138 -13.79 46.25 -5.52
C ALA A 138 -12.90 45.32 -4.68
N SER A 139 -13.32 44.99 -3.47
CA SER A 139 -12.78 43.88 -2.68
C SER A 139 -13.09 42.58 -3.42
N LEU A 140 -12.29 42.30 -4.46
CA LEU A 140 -12.39 41.11 -5.29
C LEU A 140 -12.25 39.90 -4.38
N ASN A 141 -13.30 39.08 -4.36
CA ASN A 141 -13.34 37.86 -3.58
C ASN A 141 -12.55 36.78 -4.33
N ILE A 142 -11.24 37.03 -4.50
CA ILE A 142 -10.27 36.24 -5.27
C ILE A 142 -10.30 34.75 -4.88
N PHE A 143 -10.71 34.45 -3.65
CA PHE A 143 -10.77 33.09 -3.14
C PHE A 143 -11.93 32.25 -3.71
N MET A 144 -13.09 32.85 -3.96
CA MET A 144 -14.30 32.09 -4.35
C MET A 144 -14.19 31.41 -5.73
N PRO A 145 -13.59 32.03 -6.77
CA PRO A 145 -13.32 31.35 -8.04
C PRO A 145 -12.42 30.12 -7.89
N VAL A 146 -11.41 30.17 -7.00
CA VAL A 146 -10.51 29.04 -6.73
C VAL A 146 -11.31 27.87 -6.14
N VAL A 147 -12.16 28.15 -5.16
CA VAL A 147 -12.99 27.11 -4.51
C VAL A 147 -13.93 26.47 -5.53
N GLY A 148 -14.63 27.29 -6.33
CA GLY A 148 -15.54 26.78 -7.37
C GLY A 148 -14.83 25.91 -8.42
N ALA A 149 -13.66 26.36 -8.88
CA ALA A 149 -12.81 25.61 -9.80
C ALA A 149 -12.31 24.28 -9.21
N LEU A 150 -11.86 24.27 -7.94
CA LEU A 150 -11.38 23.07 -7.27
C LEU A 150 -12.49 22.02 -7.08
N VAL A 151 -13.68 22.43 -6.65
CA VAL A 151 -14.83 21.53 -6.50
C VAL A 151 -15.20 20.89 -7.84
N ALA A 152 -15.32 21.70 -8.89
CA ALA A 152 -15.56 21.24 -10.24
C ALA A 152 -14.46 20.28 -10.74
N GLY A 153 -13.20 20.61 -10.48
CA GLY A 153 -12.03 19.82 -10.84
C GLY A 153 -12.01 18.44 -10.18
N VAL A 154 -12.26 18.37 -8.87
CA VAL A 154 -12.33 17.10 -8.12
C VAL A 154 -13.48 16.21 -8.64
N ILE A 155 -14.65 16.79 -8.89
CA ILE A 155 -15.79 16.04 -9.46
C ILE A 155 -15.42 15.48 -10.84
N GLY A 156 -14.88 16.33 -11.72
CA GLY A 156 -14.47 15.93 -13.07
C GLY A 156 -13.39 14.84 -13.06
N ALA A 157 -12.36 15.00 -12.24
CA ALA A 157 -11.27 14.04 -12.09
C ALA A 157 -11.77 12.69 -11.55
N THR A 158 -12.67 12.70 -10.57
CA THR A 158 -13.26 11.47 -9.99
C THR A 158 -14.08 10.71 -11.01
N VAL A 159 -14.96 11.41 -11.74
CA VAL A 159 -15.78 10.78 -12.80
C VAL A 159 -14.90 10.20 -13.90
N TRP A 160 -13.86 10.92 -14.32
CA TRP A 160 -12.96 10.42 -15.35
C TRP A 160 -12.15 9.21 -14.87
N ALA A 161 -11.57 9.26 -13.67
CA ALA A 161 -10.86 8.13 -13.09
C ALA A 161 -11.75 6.88 -12.99
N ALA A 162 -13.01 7.04 -12.55
CA ALA A 162 -13.97 5.95 -12.50
C ALA A 162 -14.26 5.36 -13.88
N ILE A 163 -14.53 6.19 -14.90
CA ILE A 163 -14.77 5.71 -16.27
C ILE A 163 -13.54 4.97 -16.80
N GLY A 164 -12.34 5.54 -16.65
CA GLY A 164 -11.11 4.91 -17.11
C GLY A 164 -10.84 3.57 -16.42
N PHE A 165 -11.01 3.51 -15.09
CA PHE A 165 -10.87 2.27 -14.31
C PHE A 165 -11.85 1.18 -14.76
N PHE A 166 -13.15 1.48 -14.88
CA PHE A 166 -14.14 0.46 -15.20
C PHE A 166 -14.18 0.06 -16.67
N THR A 167 -13.81 0.95 -17.60
CA THR A 167 -13.93 0.68 -19.04
C THR A 167 -12.61 0.29 -19.68
N GLY A 168 -11.47 0.62 -19.08
CA GLY A 168 -10.14 0.48 -19.69
C GLY A 168 -9.90 1.41 -20.89
N PHE A 169 -10.83 2.33 -21.19
CA PHE A 169 -10.70 3.27 -22.30
C PHE A 169 -10.35 4.67 -21.82
N GLU A 170 -9.28 5.23 -22.39
CA GLU A 170 -8.89 6.62 -22.17
C GLU A 170 -9.51 7.52 -23.25
N LEU A 171 -10.69 8.08 -22.94
CA LEU A 171 -11.36 9.01 -23.83
C LEU A 171 -10.83 10.44 -23.59
N GLY A 172 -9.89 10.91 -24.42
CA GLY A 172 -9.32 12.26 -24.29
C GLY A 172 -10.35 13.40 -24.31
N ILE A 173 -11.54 13.18 -24.90
CA ILE A 173 -12.66 14.13 -24.85
C ILE A 173 -13.12 14.45 -23.41
N LEU A 174 -12.89 13.54 -22.45
CA LEU A 174 -13.22 13.77 -21.04
C LEU A 174 -12.32 14.84 -20.45
N ALA A 175 -11.04 14.91 -20.82
CA ALA A 175 -10.13 15.97 -20.38
C ALA A 175 -10.64 17.36 -20.82
N TRP A 176 -11.13 17.47 -22.06
CA TRP A 176 -11.78 18.70 -22.54
C TRP A 176 -13.02 19.06 -21.72
N GLY A 177 -13.88 18.07 -21.43
CA GLY A 177 -15.06 18.25 -20.58
C GLY A 177 -14.72 18.72 -19.16
N ILE A 178 -13.66 18.17 -18.54
CA ILE A 178 -13.15 18.62 -17.24
C ILE A 178 -12.72 20.09 -17.31
N GLY A 179 -12.00 20.51 -18.35
CA GLY A 179 -11.61 21.91 -18.55
C GLY A 179 -12.81 22.85 -18.58
N GLY A 180 -13.85 22.48 -19.34
CA GLY A 180 -15.12 23.23 -19.34
C GLY A 180 -15.79 23.31 -17.97
N LEU A 181 -15.88 22.18 -17.27
CA LEU A 181 -16.47 22.10 -15.94
C LEU A 181 -15.72 22.98 -14.92
N VAL A 182 -14.39 22.97 -14.95
CA VAL A 182 -13.55 23.82 -14.09
C VAL A 182 -13.73 25.30 -14.42
N GLY A 183 -13.79 25.67 -15.70
CA GLY A 183 -14.08 27.03 -16.13
C GLY A 183 -15.42 27.54 -15.61
N VAL A 184 -16.48 26.75 -15.74
CA VAL A 184 -17.82 27.08 -15.21
C VAL A 184 -17.79 27.18 -13.69
N GLY A 185 -17.12 26.26 -12.99
CA GLY A 185 -16.96 26.32 -11.54
C GLY A 185 -16.26 27.60 -11.09
N ALA A 186 -15.20 28.01 -11.79
CA ALA A 186 -14.49 29.25 -11.53
C ALA A 186 -15.38 30.49 -11.72
N LEU A 187 -16.14 30.53 -12.82
CA LEU A 187 -17.05 31.64 -13.13
C LEU A 187 -18.20 31.74 -12.12
N ILE A 188 -18.80 30.61 -11.72
CA ILE A 188 -19.81 30.57 -10.64
C ILE A 188 -19.21 31.07 -9.33
N GLY A 189 -17.99 30.65 -9.00
CA GLY A 189 -17.26 31.14 -7.82
C GLY A 189 -16.96 32.65 -7.89
N ALA A 190 -16.71 33.16 -9.10
CA ALA A 190 -16.56 34.60 -9.38
C ALA A 190 -17.90 35.35 -9.38
N ARG A 191 -19.03 34.66 -9.23
CA ARG A 191 -20.39 35.21 -9.31
C ARG A 191 -20.72 35.85 -10.67
N GLY A 192 -20.15 35.32 -11.76
CA GLY A 192 -20.32 35.85 -13.11
C GLY A 192 -19.26 36.86 -13.52
N ASP A 193 -18.53 37.46 -12.57
CA ASP A 193 -17.50 38.47 -12.84
C ASP A 193 -16.19 37.81 -13.34
N GLY A 194 -16.24 37.18 -14.52
CA GLY A 194 -15.06 36.61 -15.17
C GLY A 194 -14.07 37.71 -15.59
N ASN A 195 -12.79 37.34 -15.58
CA ASN A 195 -11.70 38.22 -15.98
C ASN A 195 -10.45 37.40 -16.27
N LEU A 196 -9.41 38.06 -16.80
CA LEU A 196 -8.14 37.42 -17.13
C LEU A 196 -7.57 36.55 -15.99
N TRP A 197 -7.67 37.01 -14.74
CA TRP A 197 -7.16 36.27 -13.59
C TRP A 197 -7.99 35.00 -13.32
N VAL A 198 -9.33 35.08 -13.37
CA VAL A 198 -10.22 33.93 -13.16
C VAL A 198 -9.99 32.88 -14.24
N GLY A 199 -9.83 33.30 -15.50
CA GLY A 199 -9.45 32.42 -16.61
C GLY A 199 -8.12 31.70 -16.36
N CYS A 200 -7.08 32.43 -15.96
CA CYS A 200 -5.77 31.82 -15.65
C CYS A 200 -5.85 30.79 -14.50
N VAL A 201 -6.59 31.11 -13.44
CA VAL A 201 -6.79 30.18 -12.31
C VAL A 201 -7.54 28.93 -12.74
N ALA A 202 -8.63 29.08 -13.49
CA ALA A 202 -9.38 27.95 -14.03
C ALA A 202 -8.49 27.04 -14.88
N ALA A 203 -7.64 27.64 -15.73
CA ALA A 203 -6.72 26.92 -16.60
C ALA A 203 -5.69 26.08 -15.80
N VAL A 204 -5.07 26.66 -14.77
CA VAL A 204 -4.11 25.95 -13.90
C VAL A 204 -4.79 24.80 -13.15
N ILE A 205 -5.98 25.05 -12.59
CA ILE A 205 -6.73 24.02 -11.85
C ILE A 205 -7.20 22.89 -12.79
N ALA A 206 -7.57 23.21 -14.03
CA ALA A 206 -7.95 22.21 -15.03
C ALA A 206 -6.78 21.26 -15.33
N VAL A 207 -5.56 21.81 -15.54
CA VAL A 207 -4.35 20.98 -15.73
C VAL A 207 -4.12 20.09 -14.52
N GLY A 208 -4.14 20.65 -13.30
CA GLY A 208 -3.95 19.88 -12.07
C GLY A 208 -5.00 18.77 -11.91
N SER A 209 -6.25 19.04 -12.24
CA SER A 209 -7.36 18.07 -12.15
C SER A 209 -7.20 16.93 -13.16
N ILE A 210 -6.76 17.23 -14.38
CA ILE A 210 -6.49 16.22 -15.41
C ILE A 210 -5.29 15.37 -14.99
N LEU A 211 -4.16 15.98 -14.63
CA LEU A 211 -2.99 15.21 -14.19
C LEU A 211 -3.30 14.36 -12.96
N GLY A 212 -4.05 14.91 -12.00
CA GLY A 212 -4.50 14.20 -10.80
C GLY A 212 -5.45 13.04 -11.10
N GLY A 213 -6.44 13.24 -11.97
CA GLY A 213 -7.36 12.17 -12.38
C GLY A 213 -6.63 11.02 -13.08
N LYS A 214 -5.67 11.33 -13.95
CA LYS A 214 -4.84 10.31 -14.63
C LYS A 214 -3.95 9.55 -13.65
N TYR A 215 -3.33 10.27 -12.71
CA TYR A 215 -2.52 9.67 -11.65
C TYR A 215 -3.34 8.70 -10.79
N VAL A 216 -4.53 9.12 -10.35
CA VAL A 216 -5.43 8.26 -9.55
C VAL A 216 -5.82 7.02 -10.34
N MET A 217 -6.24 7.16 -11.60
CA MET A 217 -6.56 6.02 -12.46
C MET A 217 -5.39 5.03 -12.57
N VAL A 218 -4.17 5.51 -12.87
CA VAL A 218 -2.97 4.66 -12.95
C VAL A 218 -2.67 4.00 -11.60
N SER A 219 -2.80 4.73 -10.49
CA SER A 219 -2.61 4.18 -9.16
C SER A 219 -3.63 3.09 -8.82
N MET A 220 -4.88 3.23 -9.28
CA MET A 220 -5.92 2.22 -9.07
C MET A 220 -5.66 0.99 -9.94
N PHE A 221 -5.25 1.16 -11.21
CA PHE A 221 -4.86 0.04 -12.06
C PHE A 221 -3.64 -0.70 -11.54
N LEU A 222 -2.62 0.03 -11.07
CA LEU A 222 -1.43 -0.56 -10.50
C LEU A 222 -1.75 -1.22 -9.16
N ASN A 223 -2.53 -0.59 -8.29
CA ASN A 223 -2.90 -1.22 -7.02
C ASN A 223 -3.80 -2.43 -7.24
N ASP A 224 -4.77 -2.40 -8.16
CA ASP A 224 -5.59 -3.58 -8.49
C ASP A 224 -4.75 -4.69 -9.14
N SER A 225 -3.89 -4.36 -10.10
CA SER A 225 -3.00 -5.35 -10.75
C SER A 225 -1.90 -5.86 -9.81
N PHE A 226 -1.45 -5.06 -8.86
CA PHE A 226 -0.45 -5.45 -7.87
C PHE A 226 -1.11 -6.28 -6.77
N THR A 227 -2.29 -5.87 -6.27
CA THR A 227 -3.06 -6.61 -5.26
C THR A 227 -3.82 -7.82 -5.83
N SER A 228 -3.97 -7.94 -7.14
CA SER A 228 -4.58 -9.14 -7.75
C SER A 228 -3.61 -9.95 -8.60
N GLY A 229 -2.53 -9.38 -9.10
CA GLY A 229 -1.55 -10.04 -9.96
C GLY A 229 -0.28 -10.39 -9.20
N ILE A 230 0.30 -9.45 -8.45
CA ILE A 230 1.41 -9.77 -7.54
C ILE A 230 0.88 -10.43 -6.29
N VAL A 231 -0.18 -9.98 -5.65
CA VAL A 231 -0.69 -10.72 -4.49
C VAL A 231 -1.35 -12.05 -4.89
N ASN A 232 -1.82 -12.30 -6.13
CA ASN A 232 -2.12 -13.69 -6.53
C ASN A 232 -0.89 -14.45 -7.05
N ALA A 233 0.11 -13.85 -7.70
CA ALA A 233 1.30 -14.60 -8.12
C ALA A 233 2.21 -14.90 -6.92
N ALA A 234 2.29 -13.93 -6.02
CA ALA A 234 2.77 -14.06 -4.66
C ALA A 234 1.82 -15.01 -3.94
N SER A 235 0.54 -14.79 -3.64
CA SER A 235 -0.29 -15.79 -2.93
C SER A 235 -0.47 -17.15 -3.61
N ASN A 236 -0.33 -17.33 -4.93
CA ASN A 236 -0.35 -18.67 -5.54
C ASN A 236 1.06 -19.27 -5.67
N GLY A 237 2.13 -18.49 -5.49
CA GLY A 237 3.51 -18.96 -5.27
C GLY A 237 3.92 -18.98 -3.79
N LEU A 238 3.13 -18.33 -2.93
CA LEU A 238 3.22 -18.11 -1.48
C LEU A 238 2.05 -18.78 -0.73
N ASP A 239 1.09 -19.41 -1.42
CA ASP A 239 0.27 -20.46 -0.81
C ASP A 239 1.10 -21.76 -0.75
N ASP A 240 2.20 -21.85 -1.51
CA ASP A 240 3.24 -22.88 -1.37
C ASP A 240 4.44 -22.37 -0.54
N MET A 241 4.84 -21.10 -0.67
CA MET A 241 5.68 -20.39 0.32
C MET A 241 4.76 -19.61 1.26
N GLU A 242 4.02 -20.31 2.12
CA GLU A 242 3.30 -19.67 3.20
C GLU A 242 4.25 -18.63 3.80
N LEU A 243 3.84 -17.35 3.82
CA LEU A 243 4.49 -16.32 4.64
C LEU A 243 4.13 -16.65 6.09
N GLU A 244 4.41 -17.90 6.45
CA GLU A 244 4.35 -18.53 7.74
C GLU A 244 5.18 -17.59 8.58
N GLN A 245 4.52 -16.97 9.55
CA GLN A 245 5.12 -16.04 10.50
C GLN A 245 6.52 -16.53 10.78
N ALA A 246 7.57 -15.75 10.45
CA ALA A 246 8.94 -16.25 10.47
C ALA A 246 9.11 -17.11 11.72
N ASP A 247 9.18 -18.42 11.52
CA ASP A 247 9.05 -19.37 12.58
C ASP A 247 10.45 -19.75 13.05
N ALA A 248 10.55 -20.71 13.94
CA ALA A 248 11.86 -21.20 14.36
C ALA A 248 12.69 -21.70 13.17
N SER A 249 12.06 -22.27 12.13
CA SER A 249 12.78 -22.85 10.98
C SER A 249 13.53 -21.79 10.15
N TRP A 250 12.91 -20.63 9.93
CA TRP A 250 13.57 -19.52 9.21
C TRP A 250 14.76 -18.96 9.98
N VAL A 251 14.60 -18.76 11.29
CA VAL A 251 15.69 -18.27 12.14
C VAL A 251 16.82 -19.31 12.22
N GLN A 252 16.48 -20.60 12.29
CA GLN A 252 17.45 -21.68 12.28
C GLN A 252 18.20 -21.77 10.96
N SER A 253 17.55 -21.51 9.82
CA SER A 253 18.21 -21.46 8.51
C SER A 253 19.22 -20.31 8.41
N ASP A 254 18.88 -19.14 8.93
CA ASP A 254 19.78 -17.97 9.04
C ASP A 254 21.00 -18.28 9.95
N MET A 255 20.76 -18.98 11.07
CA MET A 255 21.83 -19.48 11.94
C MET A 255 22.71 -20.52 11.23
N ALA A 256 22.12 -21.44 10.46
CA ALA A 256 22.86 -22.44 9.68
C ALA A 256 23.79 -21.78 8.66
N TRP A 257 23.30 -20.79 7.92
CA TRP A 257 24.11 -19.99 7.00
C TRP A 257 25.25 -19.26 7.71
N THR A 258 25.00 -18.70 8.90
CA THR A 258 26.05 -18.05 9.70
C THR A 258 27.17 -19.03 10.07
N ILE A 259 26.83 -20.27 10.43
CA ILE A 259 27.82 -21.32 10.73
C ILE A 259 28.59 -21.73 9.47
N VAL A 260 27.90 -21.91 8.34
CA VAL A 260 28.53 -22.20 7.03
C VAL A 260 29.54 -21.12 6.68
N GLU A 261 29.13 -19.85 6.70
CA GLU A 261 29.99 -18.71 6.38
C GLU A 261 31.23 -18.65 7.28
N GLN A 262 31.04 -18.90 8.59
CA GLN A 262 32.14 -18.89 9.56
C GLN A 262 33.14 -20.02 9.28
N ARG A 263 32.66 -21.26 9.07
CA ARG A 263 33.51 -22.42 8.79
C ARG A 263 34.27 -22.27 7.47
N GLU A 264 33.62 -21.74 6.44
CA GLU A 264 34.26 -21.47 5.15
C GLU A 264 35.31 -20.35 5.25
N ALA A 265 35.05 -19.31 6.05
CA ALA A 265 36.03 -18.28 6.35
C ALA A 265 37.26 -18.82 7.11
N ASP A 266 37.06 -19.86 7.93
CA ASP A 266 38.12 -20.60 8.62
C ASP A 266 38.83 -21.63 7.71
N GLY A 267 38.40 -21.75 6.46
CA GLY A 267 38.99 -22.63 5.45
C GLY A 267 38.54 -24.09 5.55
N GLU A 268 37.50 -24.37 6.33
CA GLU A 268 36.89 -25.68 6.39
C GLU A 268 36.07 -25.95 5.12
N THR A 269 36.06 -27.20 4.67
CA THR A 269 35.24 -27.63 3.53
C THR A 269 33.99 -28.28 4.06
N ILE A 270 32.83 -27.73 3.71
CA ILE A 270 31.52 -28.26 4.10
C ILE A 270 31.11 -29.42 3.19
N ALA A 271 30.68 -30.53 3.79
CA ALA A 271 30.23 -31.72 3.08
C ALA A 271 28.70 -31.69 2.90
N TRP A 272 28.25 -31.05 1.83
CA TRP A 272 26.83 -30.92 1.49
C TRP A 272 26.19 -32.27 1.11
N PRO A 273 24.89 -32.47 1.40
CA PRO A 273 24.15 -33.65 0.96
C PRO A 273 24.18 -33.84 -0.56
N ASP A 274 24.12 -35.09 -1.02
CA ASP A 274 24.12 -35.40 -2.46
C ASP A 274 22.96 -34.70 -3.19
N GLY A 275 23.29 -33.91 -4.21
CA GLY A 275 22.31 -33.22 -5.05
C GLY A 275 21.90 -31.83 -4.55
N ILE A 276 22.44 -31.38 -3.41
CA ILE A 276 22.30 -30.00 -2.94
C ILE A 276 23.55 -29.23 -3.35
N ASP A 277 23.37 -28.19 -4.16
CA ASP A 277 24.38 -27.17 -4.40
C ASP A 277 23.98 -25.92 -3.60
N PRO A 278 24.67 -25.59 -2.50
CA PRO A 278 24.27 -24.50 -1.61
C PRO A 278 24.25 -23.13 -2.30
N TYR A 279 24.92 -22.98 -3.44
CA TYR A 279 24.99 -21.72 -4.19
C TYR A 279 24.25 -21.77 -5.53
N ASP A 280 23.38 -22.76 -5.72
CA ASP A 280 22.56 -22.80 -6.93
C ASP A 280 21.58 -21.62 -6.96
N GLU A 281 21.78 -20.74 -7.94
CA GLU A 281 20.90 -19.60 -8.19
C GLU A 281 19.57 -20.02 -8.85
N GLU A 282 19.46 -21.26 -9.35
CA GLU A 282 18.26 -21.78 -10.03
C GLU A 282 17.17 -22.30 -9.08
N GLY A 283 17.46 -22.33 -7.77
CA GLY A 283 16.46 -22.60 -6.71
C GLY A 283 16.56 -23.97 -6.04
N ASP A 284 17.59 -24.78 -6.34
CA ASP A 284 17.86 -26.05 -5.64
C ASP A 284 18.89 -25.87 -4.49
N GLY A 285 19.10 -24.63 -4.03
CA GLY A 285 19.97 -24.29 -2.90
C GLY A 285 19.44 -24.74 -1.53
N ALA A 286 20.28 -24.63 -0.50
CA ALA A 286 19.90 -24.91 0.88
C ALA A 286 19.10 -23.73 1.47
N TYR A 287 17.79 -23.89 1.58
CA TYR A 287 16.88 -22.85 2.08
C TYR A 287 16.28 -23.20 3.44
N TRP A 288 16.10 -24.48 3.72
CA TRP A 288 15.50 -24.98 4.95
C TRP A 288 16.55 -25.62 5.87
N PRO A 289 16.32 -25.67 7.19
CA PRO A 289 17.29 -26.25 8.12
C PRO A 289 17.68 -27.69 7.76
N GLU A 290 16.74 -28.47 7.24
CA GLU A 290 16.94 -29.86 6.81
C GLU A 290 17.84 -30.03 5.57
N ASP A 291 18.06 -28.98 4.78
CA ASP A 291 18.90 -29.03 3.58
C ASP A 291 20.40 -28.97 3.92
N PHE A 292 20.74 -28.51 5.14
CA PHE A 292 22.12 -28.37 5.60
C PHE A 292 22.75 -29.71 5.99
N PRO A 293 24.08 -29.84 6.01
CA PRO A 293 24.75 -30.99 6.58
C PRO A 293 24.32 -31.25 8.03
N LYS A 294 24.20 -32.52 8.40
CA LYS A 294 23.69 -32.92 9.73
C LYS A 294 24.48 -32.33 10.89
N ASP A 295 25.79 -32.20 10.75
CA ASP A 295 26.64 -31.60 11.79
C ASP A 295 26.36 -30.10 12.00
N ILE A 296 25.95 -29.39 10.95
CA ILE A 296 25.51 -27.99 11.04
C ILE A 296 24.10 -27.94 11.64
N GLN A 297 23.18 -28.83 11.22
CA GLN A 297 21.85 -28.93 11.83
C GLN A 297 21.92 -29.17 13.35
N ASP A 298 22.76 -30.12 13.77
CA ASP A 298 22.95 -30.47 15.18
C ASP A 298 23.52 -29.27 15.97
N GLU A 299 24.41 -28.48 15.37
CA GLU A 299 24.98 -27.27 15.98
C GLU A 299 23.94 -26.15 16.09
N VAL A 300 23.16 -25.89 15.03
CA VAL A 300 22.05 -24.91 15.06
C VAL A 300 21.02 -25.25 16.12
N LEU A 301 20.59 -26.52 16.20
CA LEU A 301 19.63 -26.96 17.22
C LEU A 301 20.20 -26.80 18.63
N ALA A 302 21.47 -27.15 18.83
CA ALA A 302 22.13 -26.96 20.12
C ALA A 302 22.24 -25.48 20.52
N GLU A 303 22.55 -24.59 19.58
CA GLU A 303 22.57 -23.15 19.81
C GLU A 303 21.17 -22.59 20.06
N TRP A 304 20.17 -23.01 19.28
CA TRP A 304 18.79 -22.59 19.42
C TRP A 304 18.19 -23.01 20.76
N ASP A 305 18.39 -24.26 21.17
CA ASP A 305 17.92 -24.81 22.45
C ASP A 305 18.64 -24.20 23.66
N ALA A 306 19.83 -23.64 23.46
CA ALA A 306 20.56 -22.91 24.50
C ALA A 306 20.00 -21.49 24.75
N LEU A 307 19.22 -20.93 23.81
CA LEU A 307 18.55 -19.65 23.98
C LEU A 307 17.35 -19.81 24.93
N SER A 308 17.12 -18.79 25.77
CA SER A 308 15.89 -18.72 26.53
C SER A 308 14.67 -18.53 25.60
N PRO A 309 13.46 -18.94 26.01
CA PRO A 309 12.27 -18.74 25.19
C PRO A 309 12.03 -17.27 24.79
N SER A 310 12.39 -16.31 25.64
CA SER A 310 12.32 -14.89 25.29
C SER A 310 13.33 -14.49 24.21
N GLU A 311 14.55 -15.04 24.24
CA GLU A 311 15.56 -14.75 23.21
C GLU A 311 15.19 -15.38 21.85
N GLN A 312 14.60 -16.58 21.87
CA GLN A 312 14.04 -17.22 20.67
C GLN A 312 12.96 -16.34 20.05
N GLN A 313 12.02 -15.85 20.87
CA GLN A 313 10.95 -14.95 20.43
C GLN A 313 11.50 -13.62 19.89
N ASP A 314 12.46 -12.99 20.59
CA ASP A 314 13.08 -11.74 20.15
C ASP A 314 13.79 -11.88 18.78
N ARG A 315 14.41 -13.04 18.52
CA ARG A 315 15.02 -13.33 17.21
C ARG A 315 13.98 -13.50 16.11
N ILE A 316 12.92 -14.25 16.40
CA ILE A 316 11.76 -14.41 15.50
C ILE A 316 11.18 -13.04 15.13
N GLU A 317 10.87 -12.20 16.11
CA GLU A 317 10.32 -10.86 15.90
C GLU A 317 11.28 -9.94 15.15
N THR A 318 12.59 -10.08 15.40
CA THR A 318 13.61 -9.31 14.67
C THR A 318 13.67 -9.70 13.20
N GLN A 319 13.64 -11.00 12.89
CA GLN A 319 13.60 -11.46 11.50
C GLN A 319 12.32 -11.03 10.79
N GLN A 320 11.15 -11.15 11.45
CA GLN A 320 9.88 -10.64 10.91
C GLN A 320 9.96 -9.15 10.53
N ARG A 321 10.52 -8.32 11.41
CA ARG A 321 10.69 -6.89 11.15
C ARG A 321 11.65 -6.60 9.98
N ILE A 322 12.74 -7.36 9.84
CA ILE A 322 13.65 -7.22 8.69
C ILE A 322 12.92 -7.53 7.38
N TYR A 323 12.12 -8.60 7.34
CA TYR A 323 11.31 -8.95 6.17
C TYR A 323 10.26 -7.89 5.86
N GLU A 324 9.56 -7.36 6.86
CA GLU A 324 8.61 -6.27 6.69
C GLU A 324 9.28 -5.00 6.14
N GLU A 325 10.44 -4.62 6.70
CA GLU A 325 11.21 -3.48 6.21
C GLU A 325 11.68 -3.69 4.77
N PHE A 326 12.18 -4.88 4.43
CA PHE A 326 12.56 -5.22 3.06
C PHE A 326 11.37 -5.15 2.11
N ALA A 327 10.23 -5.76 2.46
CA ALA A 327 9.02 -5.74 1.64
C ALA A 327 8.49 -4.31 1.44
N ASN A 328 8.52 -3.47 2.48
CA ASN A 328 8.13 -2.06 2.39
C ASN A 328 9.10 -1.27 1.50
N ASN A 329 10.41 -1.46 1.65
CA ASN A 329 11.42 -0.81 0.82
C ASN A 329 11.30 -1.23 -0.66
N LEU A 330 11.07 -2.53 -0.92
CA LEU A 330 10.84 -3.06 -2.25
C LEU A 330 9.57 -2.45 -2.86
N ARG A 331 8.47 -2.42 -2.10
CA ARG A 331 7.19 -1.81 -2.52
C ARG A 331 7.36 -0.33 -2.85
N ASP A 332 8.10 0.42 -2.04
CA ASP A 332 8.32 1.85 -2.27
C ASP A 332 9.22 2.08 -3.50
N ALA A 333 10.30 1.32 -3.64
CA ALA A 333 11.22 1.42 -4.76
C ALA A 333 10.56 1.05 -6.09
N PHE A 334 9.92 -0.11 -6.15
CA PHE A 334 9.22 -0.58 -7.36
C PHE A 334 7.94 0.21 -7.61
N GLY A 335 7.17 0.50 -6.57
CA GLY A 335 5.94 1.28 -6.66
C GLY A 335 6.19 2.66 -7.21
N GLY A 336 7.21 3.37 -6.72
CA GLY A 336 7.58 4.70 -7.22
C GLY A 336 8.03 4.68 -8.68
N ALA A 337 8.88 3.71 -9.06
CA ALA A 337 9.37 3.58 -10.44
C ALA A 337 8.25 3.22 -11.42
N MET A 338 7.44 2.19 -11.10
CA MET A 338 6.32 1.76 -11.93
C MET A 338 5.23 2.81 -12.02
N MET A 339 4.92 3.52 -10.93
CA MET A 339 3.96 4.63 -10.97
C MET A 339 4.44 5.73 -11.91
N LYS A 340 5.71 6.11 -11.86
CA LYS A 340 6.27 7.15 -12.72
C LYS A 340 6.27 6.73 -14.19
N GLU A 341 6.78 5.54 -14.49
CA GLU A 341 6.85 5.03 -15.86
C GLU A 341 5.46 4.75 -16.44
N GLY A 342 4.60 4.09 -15.67
CA GLY A 342 3.21 3.85 -16.03
C GLY A 342 2.45 5.15 -16.28
N PHE A 343 2.58 6.14 -15.39
CA PHE A 343 1.97 7.46 -15.59
C PHE A 343 2.43 8.12 -16.88
N ILE A 344 3.75 8.19 -17.13
CA ILE A 344 4.30 8.79 -18.36
C ILE A 344 3.83 8.01 -19.60
N ALA A 345 3.83 6.68 -19.55
CA ALA A 345 3.43 5.82 -20.65
C ALA A 345 1.95 6.00 -21.04
N THR A 346 1.09 6.38 -20.09
CA THR A 346 -0.31 6.69 -20.43
C THR A 346 -0.44 7.97 -21.25
N PHE A 347 0.52 8.90 -21.25
CA PHE A 347 0.42 10.13 -22.06
C PHE A 347 0.77 9.88 -23.52
N GLY A 348 -0.25 9.80 -24.36
CA GLY A 348 -0.10 9.84 -25.81
C GLY A 348 0.04 11.27 -26.33
N ILE A 349 0.52 11.40 -27.58
CA ILE A 349 0.55 12.71 -28.26
C ILE A 349 -0.84 13.37 -28.36
N PHE A 350 -1.89 12.55 -28.45
CA PHE A 350 -3.28 13.03 -28.48
C PHE A 350 -3.73 13.62 -27.14
N ASP A 351 -3.20 13.17 -25.99
CA ASP A 351 -3.52 13.76 -24.69
C ASP A 351 -3.09 15.22 -24.61
N LEU A 352 -1.97 15.58 -25.25
CA LEU A 352 -1.51 16.97 -25.30
C LEU A 352 -2.49 17.87 -26.07
N VAL A 353 -3.11 17.35 -27.12
CA VAL A 353 -4.13 18.07 -27.89
C VAL A 353 -5.38 18.29 -27.03
N TRP A 354 -5.85 17.26 -26.34
CA TRP A 354 -7.02 17.36 -25.47
C TRP A 354 -6.77 18.22 -24.23
N LEU A 355 -5.56 18.16 -23.67
CA LEU A 355 -5.12 19.05 -22.59
C LEU A 355 -5.11 20.51 -23.04
N PHE A 356 -4.63 20.79 -24.26
CA PHE A 356 -4.69 22.14 -24.82
C PHE A 356 -6.13 22.63 -24.95
N PHE A 357 -7.05 21.80 -25.48
CA PHE A 357 -8.46 22.17 -25.57
C PHE A 357 -9.10 22.38 -24.20
N ALA A 358 -8.78 21.54 -23.22
CA ALA A 358 -9.24 21.71 -21.84
C ALA A 358 -8.78 23.04 -21.26
N LEU A 359 -7.49 23.38 -21.42
CA LEU A 359 -6.89 24.62 -20.94
C LEU A 359 -7.54 25.84 -21.61
N ALA A 360 -7.64 25.83 -22.94
CA ALA A 360 -8.23 26.92 -23.71
C ALA A 360 -9.71 27.14 -23.34
N THR A 361 -10.46 26.06 -23.11
CA THR A 361 -11.87 26.12 -22.71
C THR A 361 -12.02 26.64 -21.29
N ALA A 362 -11.23 26.11 -20.34
CA ALA A 362 -11.25 26.56 -18.94
C ALA A 362 -10.92 28.07 -18.84
N TYR A 363 -9.86 28.49 -19.53
CA TYR A 363 -9.47 29.89 -19.60
C TYR A 363 -10.56 30.75 -20.25
N GLY A 364 -11.05 30.32 -21.42
CA GLY A 364 -12.03 31.07 -22.19
C GLY A 364 -13.35 31.29 -21.44
N ILE A 365 -13.80 30.32 -20.65
CA ILE A 365 -15.00 30.48 -19.81
C ILE A 365 -14.70 31.39 -18.61
N GLY A 366 -13.59 31.18 -17.91
CA GLY A 366 -13.25 31.99 -16.74
C GLY A 366 -12.90 33.46 -17.05
N ALA A 367 -12.47 33.74 -18.29
CA ALA A 367 -12.07 35.08 -18.72
C ALA A 367 -13.19 35.92 -19.36
N GLN A 368 -14.43 35.41 -19.42
CA GLN A 368 -15.56 36.17 -19.97
C GLN A 368 -15.92 37.34 -19.05
N GLU A 369 -15.79 38.55 -19.57
CA GLU A 369 -16.33 39.76 -18.94
C GLU A 369 -17.80 39.88 -19.34
N ASP A 370 -18.69 40.02 -18.35
CA ASP A 370 -20.14 40.23 -18.56
C ASP A 370 -20.48 41.62 -19.14
#